data_AF-A0A9E0TKC6-F1
#
_entry.id   AF-A0A9E0TKC6-F1
#
_cell.length_a   1.000
_cell.length_b   1.000
_cell.length_c   1.000
_cell.angle_alpha   90.00
_cell.angle_beta   90.00
_cell.angle_gamma   90.00
#
_symmetry.space_group_name_H-M   'P 1'
#
loop_
_entity.id
_entity.type
_entity.pdbx_description
1 polymer ?
#
loop_
_entity_poly.entity_id
_entity_poly.type
_entity_poly.pdbx_seq_one_letter_code
_entity_poly.pdbx_strand_id
1 'polypeptide(L)'
;MSTVLILFAIGIVLVAIEVIVPGGVLGALAGCALLGGVIAAFANFGPAGGAMATGLALVIGVITIYLEFVWLPKTRLARALSMSETVAGRSQPEIADRAVIVGREAVALTTLAPTGYVEVDGR
;
A
#
# COMPACT_ATOMS: atom_id res chain seq x y z
N MET A 1 -6.72 -31.05 20.18
CA MET A 1 -5.39 -30.45 19.98
C MET A 1 -5.16 -29.99 18.54
N SER A 2 -5.45 -30.81 17.52
CA SER A 2 -5.19 -30.50 16.11
C SER A 2 -5.88 -29.23 15.60
N THR A 3 -7.14 -28.98 16.02
CA THR A 3 -7.92 -27.83 15.54
C THR A 3 -7.30 -26.48 15.89
N VAL A 4 -6.74 -26.33 17.10
CA VAL A 4 -6.08 -25.08 17.53
C VAL A 4 -4.86 -24.81 16.66
N LEU A 5 -4.01 -25.82 16.44
CA LEU A 5 -2.81 -25.70 15.62
C LEU A 5 -3.16 -25.39 14.16
N ILE A 6 -4.19 -26.03 13.61
CA ILE A 6 -4.63 -25.78 12.23
C ILE A 6 -5.14 -24.35 12.08
N LEU A 7 -5.98 -23.87 13.00
CA LEU A 7 -6.52 -22.51 12.96
C LEU A 7 -5.42 -21.45 13.10
N PHE A 8 -4.45 -21.67 13.99
CA PHE A 8 -3.29 -20.79 14.12
C PHE A 8 -2.39 -20.82 12.88
N ALA A 9 -2.14 -22.01 12.31
CA ALA A 9 -1.34 -22.13 11.09
C ALA A 9 -2.01 -21.39 9.91
N ILE A 10 -3.32 -21.58 9.72
CA ILE A 10 -4.10 -20.86 8.70
C ILE A 10 -4.03 -19.35 8.96
N GLY A 11 -4.26 -18.90 10.20
CA GLY A 11 -4.18 -17.49 10.55
C GLY A 11 -2.80 -16.87 10.25
N ILE A 12 -1.72 -17.55 10.59
CA ILE A 12 -0.35 -17.10 10.32
C ILE A 12 -0.07 -17.00 8.81
N VAL A 13 -0.50 -18.02 8.04
CA VAL A 13 -0.34 -18.00 6.57
C VAL A 13 -1.11 -16.85 5.95
N LEU A 14 -2.36 -16.61 6.38
CA LEU A 14 -3.18 -15.51 5.88
C LEU A 14 -2.57 -14.14 6.22
N VAL A 15 -2.07 -13.95 7.45
CA VAL A 15 -1.30 -12.75 7.83
C VAL A 15 -0.09 -12.55 6.92
N ALA A 16 0.69 -13.61 6.67
CA ALA A 16 1.88 -13.50 5.84
C ALA A 16 1.57 -13.05 4.40
N ILE A 17 0.43 -13.49 3.85
CA ILE A 17 -0.02 -13.07 2.52
C ILE A 17 -0.55 -11.63 2.54
N GLU A 18 -1.31 -11.24 3.57
CA GLU A 18 -1.82 -9.88 3.76
C GLU A 18 -0.68 -8.84 3.80
N VAL A 19 0.42 -9.15 4.48
CA VAL A 19 1.61 -8.27 4.52
C VAL A 19 2.18 -8.00 3.12
N ILE A 20 1.98 -8.89 2.15
CA ILE A 20 2.42 -8.70 0.76
C ILE A 20 1.37 -7.96 -0.08
N VAL A 21 0.08 -8.23 0.17
CA VAL A 21 -1.06 -7.71 -0.60
C VAL A 21 -1.94 -6.86 0.33
N PRO A 22 -1.45 -5.72 0.83
CA PRO A 22 -2.14 -4.94 1.84
C PRO A 22 -3.51 -4.48 1.31
N GLY A 23 -4.58 -5.10 1.81
CA GLY A 23 -5.97 -4.88 1.40
C GLY A 23 -7.00 -5.07 2.52
N GLY A 24 -6.58 -5.54 3.70
CA GLY A 24 -7.37 -5.74 4.91
C GLY A 24 -8.22 -7.01 4.94
N VAL A 25 -8.52 -7.62 3.79
CA VAL A 25 -9.44 -8.76 3.68
C VAL A 25 -8.83 -10.05 4.25
N LEU A 26 -7.58 -10.37 3.90
CA LEU A 26 -6.91 -11.58 4.41
C LEU A 26 -6.55 -11.38 5.89
N GLY A 27 -6.21 -10.16 6.29
CA GLY A 27 -6.02 -9.77 7.69
C GLY A 27 -7.27 -10.03 8.55
N ALA A 28 -8.46 -9.65 8.06
CA ALA A 28 -9.72 -9.93 8.75
C ALA A 28 -9.99 -11.44 8.87
N LEU A 29 -9.80 -12.19 7.77
CA LEU A 29 -9.95 -13.65 7.78
C LEU A 29 -8.95 -14.33 8.73
N ALA A 30 -7.71 -13.84 8.77
CA ALA A 30 -6.70 -14.32 9.70
C ALA A 30 -7.10 -14.05 11.15
N GLY A 31 -7.62 -12.86 11.46
CA GLY A 31 -8.15 -12.51 12.76
C GLY A 31 -9.27 -13.45 13.21
N CYS A 32 -10.21 -13.77 12.32
CA CYS A 32 -11.26 -14.75 12.57
C CYS A 32 -10.71 -16.16 12.85
N ALA A 33 -9.71 -16.62 12.08
CA ALA A 33 -9.08 -17.91 12.29
C ALA A 33 -8.35 -17.97 13.65
N LEU A 34 -7.59 -16.93 13.99
CA LEU A 34 -6.89 -16.83 15.28
C LEU A 34 -7.87 -16.78 16.46
N LEU A 35 -8.95 -16.00 16.36
CA LEU A 35 -10.01 -15.94 17.36
C LEU A 35 -10.68 -17.31 17.55
N GLY A 36 -11.00 -18.01 16.45
CA GLY A 36 -11.50 -19.38 16.51
C GLY A 36 -10.53 -20.33 17.21
N GLY A 37 -9.23 -20.17 16.94
CA GLY A 37 -8.16 -20.91 17.60
C GLY A 37 -8.09 -20.65 19.11
N VAL A 38 -8.25 -19.40 19.52
CA VAL A 38 -8.31 -19.00 20.94
C VAL A 38 -9.52 -19.60 21.64
N ILE A 39 -10.71 -19.50 21.03
CA ILE A 39 -11.94 -20.09 21.59
C ILE A 39 -11.78 -21.61 21.75
N ALA A 40 -11.24 -22.27 20.72
CA ALA A 40 -10.94 -23.70 20.78
C ALA A 40 -9.89 -24.02 21.86
N ALA A 41 -8.91 -23.15 22.10
CA ALA A 41 -7.92 -23.33 23.15
C ALA A 41 -8.53 -23.23 24.56
N PHE A 42 -9.42 -22.26 24.79
CA PHE A 42 -10.18 -22.18 26.05
C PHE A 42 -11.03 -23.42 26.29
N ALA A 43 -11.69 -23.94 25.25
CA ALA A 43 -12.55 -25.12 25.36
C ALA A 43 -11.76 -26.42 25.65
N ASN A 44 -10.58 -26.59 25.04
CA ASN A 44 -9.82 -27.85 25.12
C ASN A 44 -8.76 -27.87 26.23
N PHE A 45 -8.22 -26.71 26.61
CA PHE A 45 -7.08 -26.61 27.54
C PHE A 45 -7.39 -25.72 28.76
N GLY A 46 -8.64 -25.27 28.90
CA GLY A 46 -9.08 -24.45 30.01
C GLY A 46 -8.47 -23.03 30.01
N PRO A 47 -8.58 -22.33 31.15
CA PRO A 47 -8.20 -20.91 31.24
C PRO A 47 -6.72 -20.65 30.95
N ALA A 48 -5.82 -21.54 31.39
CA ALA A 48 -4.39 -21.38 31.20
C ALA A 48 -3.98 -21.51 29.72
N GLY A 49 -4.49 -22.53 29.03
CA GLY A 49 -4.21 -22.72 27.60
C GLY A 49 -4.87 -21.65 26.72
N GLY A 50 -6.08 -21.22 27.08
CA GLY A 50 -6.75 -20.08 26.44
C GLY A 50 -5.98 -18.78 26.61
N ALA A 51 -5.50 -18.47 27.82
CA ALA A 51 -4.70 -17.27 28.08
C ALA A 51 -3.39 -17.25 27.28
N MET A 52 -2.69 -18.39 27.18
CA MET A 52 -1.50 -18.52 26.33
C MET A 52 -1.82 -18.29 24.85
N ALA A 53 -2.91 -18.88 24.35
CA ALA A 53 -3.34 -18.70 22.96
C ALA A 53 -3.71 -17.25 22.66
N THR A 54 -4.41 -16.57 23.57
CA THR A 54 -4.73 -15.15 23.46
C THR A 54 -3.46 -14.30 23.41
N GLY A 55 -2.50 -14.57 24.30
CA GLY A 55 -1.21 -13.86 24.30
C GLY A 55 -0.48 -14.01 22.96
N LEU A 56 -0.44 -15.22 22.42
CA LEU A 56 0.17 -15.49 21.11
C LEU A 56 -0.56 -14.76 19.98
N ALA A 57 -1.90 -14.80 19.94
CA ALA A 57 -2.69 -14.11 18.92
C ALA A 57 -2.48 -12.58 18.97
N LEU A 58 -2.38 -12.00 20.16
CA LEU A 58 -2.07 -10.57 20.34
C LEU A 58 -0.67 -10.22 19.84
N VAL A 59 0.33 -11.03 20.16
CA VAL A 59 1.71 -10.83 19.67
C VAL A 59 1.73 -10.87 18.14
N ILE A 60 1.07 -11.86 17.53
CA ILE A 60 0.94 -11.94 16.07
C ILE A 60 0.28 -10.67 15.52
N GLY A 61 -0.85 -10.25 16.09
CA GLY A 61 -1.56 -9.04 15.64
C GLY A 61 -0.72 -7.76 15.72
N VAL A 62 0.03 -7.57 16.81
CA VAL A 62 0.94 -6.41 16.97
C VAL A 62 2.05 -6.45 15.93
N ILE A 63 2.64 -7.63 15.68
CA ILE A 63 3.67 -7.80 14.66
C ILE A 63 3.10 -7.50 13.27
N THR A 64 1.90 -7.99 12.96
CA THR A 64 1.22 -7.72 11.68
C THR A 64 1.03 -6.23 11.46
N ILE A 65 0.46 -5.52 12.44
CA ILE A 65 0.24 -4.07 12.36
C ILE A 65 1.58 -3.33 12.19
N TYR A 66 2.62 -3.70 12.94
CA TYR A 66 3.94 -3.10 12.78
C TYR A 66 4.52 -3.34 11.39
N LEU A 67 4.41 -4.57 10.86
CA LEU A 67 4.88 -4.91 9.53
C LEU A 67 4.12 -4.15 8.45
N GLU A 68 2.79 -4.07 8.53
CA GLU A 68 1.95 -3.37 7.56
C GLU A 68 2.15 -1.85 7.55
N PHE A 69 2.21 -1.21 8.72
CA PHE A 69 2.24 0.26 8.80
C PHE A 69 3.64 0.86 8.87
N VAL A 70 4.63 0.14 9.42
CA VAL A 70 5.98 0.70 9.64
C VAL A 70 6.98 0.13 8.65
N TRP A 71 6.92 -1.16 8.38
CA TRP A 71 7.92 -1.84 7.54
C TRP A 71 7.53 -1.84 6.06
N LEU A 72 6.30 -2.22 5.74
CA LEU A 72 5.81 -2.36 4.37
C LEU A 72 5.99 -1.08 3.53
N PRO A 73 5.69 0.15 4.02
CA PRO A 73 5.87 1.37 3.25
C PRO A 73 7.35 1.63 2.90
N LYS A 74 8.28 1.05 3.65
CA LYS A 74 9.73 1.16 3.40
C LYS A 74 10.24 0.10 2.42
N THR A 75 9.43 -0.89 2.07
CA THR A 75 9.82 -1.98 1.16
C THR A 75 9.66 -1.58 -0.31
N ARG A 76 10.43 -2.24 -1.18
CA ARG A 76 10.33 -2.07 -2.64
C ARG A 76 8.96 -2.46 -3.20
N LEU A 77 8.24 -3.33 -2.48
CA LEU A 77 6.93 -3.84 -2.86
C LEU A 77 5.85 -2.75 -2.75
N ALA A 78 5.86 -1.96 -1.67
CA ALA A 78 5.02 -0.77 -1.56
C ALA A 78 5.34 0.28 -2.64
N ARG A 79 6.60 0.42 -3.05
CA ARG A 79 6.99 1.34 -4.14
C ARG A 79 6.59 0.85 -5.54
N ALA A 80 6.49 -0.47 -5.73
CA ALA A 80 6.03 -1.08 -6.99
C ALA A 80 4.49 -1.06 -7.11
N LEU A 81 3.78 -1.19 -5.99
CA LEU A 81 2.31 -1.11 -5.92
C LEU A 81 1.81 0.34 -5.80
N SER A 82 2.62 1.25 -5.27
CA SER A 82 2.39 2.68 -5.36
C SER A 82 2.61 3.09 -6.81
N MET A 83 1.52 3.25 -7.55
CA MET A 83 1.49 3.82 -8.89
C MET A 83 2.21 5.16 -8.89
N SER A 84 3.51 5.10 -9.21
CA SER A 84 4.37 6.25 -9.45
C SER A 84 4.33 6.65 -10.93
N GLU A 85 3.43 6.07 -11.73
CA GLU A 85 3.08 6.68 -13.01
C GLU A 85 2.28 7.93 -12.71
N THR A 86 3.01 9.05 -12.61
CA THR A 86 2.49 10.32 -13.07
C THR A 86 1.89 10.04 -14.44
N VAL A 87 0.56 10.05 -14.53
CA VAL A 87 -0.15 9.99 -15.80
C VAL A 87 0.52 11.00 -16.73
N ALA A 88 1.29 10.49 -17.70
CA ALA A 88 1.99 11.30 -18.69
C ALA A 88 0.99 11.99 -19.65
N GLY A 89 -0.31 11.86 -19.41
CA GLY A 89 -1.35 12.71 -19.96
C GLY A 89 -1.45 14.02 -19.18
N ARG A 90 -0.46 14.91 -19.32
CA ARG A 90 -0.71 16.33 -19.04
C ARG A 90 -1.38 16.92 -20.28
N SER A 91 -2.64 17.33 -20.16
CA SER A 91 -3.35 18.07 -21.21
C SER A 91 -2.74 19.45 -21.49
N GLN A 92 -1.80 19.90 -20.66
CA GLN A 92 -1.09 21.16 -20.80
C GLN A 92 0.38 20.89 -21.12
N PRO A 93 0.92 21.43 -22.23
CA PRO A 93 2.34 21.35 -22.52
C PRO A 93 3.15 21.96 -21.38
N GLU A 94 4.35 21.41 -21.18
CA GLU A 94 5.27 21.88 -20.15
C GLU A 94 5.63 23.34 -20.41
N ILE A 95 5.53 24.20 -19.38
CA ILE A 95 5.90 25.60 -19.50
C ILE A 95 7.40 25.63 -19.77
N ALA A 96 7.77 26.01 -20.99
CA ALA A 96 9.16 26.05 -21.40
C ALA A 96 9.95 27.04 -20.51
N ASP A 97 11.20 26.67 -20.21
CA ASP A 97 12.07 27.45 -19.34
C ASP A 97 12.33 28.83 -19.96
N ARG A 98 12.02 29.89 -19.18
CA ARG A 98 12.21 31.28 -19.62
C ARG A 98 13.63 31.54 -20.10
N ALA A 99 14.64 30.92 -19.48
CA ALA A 99 16.03 31.12 -19.87
C ALA A 99 16.32 30.64 -21.31
N VAL A 100 15.52 29.70 -21.82
CA VAL A 100 15.69 29.12 -23.16
C VAL A 100 14.95 29.93 -24.23
N ILE A 101 13.86 30.60 -23.86
CA ILE A 101 12.96 31.30 -24.80
C ILE A 101 13.30 32.80 -24.92
N VAL A 102 13.74 33.44 -23.83
CA VAL A 102 13.98 34.89 -23.82
C VAL A 102 15.14 35.24 -24.75
N GLY A 103 14.87 36.10 -25.74
CA GLY A 103 15.86 36.54 -26.75
C GLY A 103 15.89 35.68 -28.01
N ARG A 104 15.05 34.65 -28.12
CA ARG A 104 14.85 33.89 -29.36
C ARG A 104 13.86 34.59 -30.29
N GLU A 105 14.06 34.40 -31.59
CA GLU A 105 13.04 34.73 -32.60
C GLU A 105 11.93 33.68 -32.57
N ALA A 106 10.70 34.12 -32.82
CA ALA A 106 9.50 33.29 -32.76
C ALA A 106 8.53 33.66 -33.89
N VAL A 107 7.73 32.71 -34.33
CA VAL A 107 6.67 32.92 -35.32
C VAL A 107 5.32 33.02 -34.60
N ALA A 108 4.56 34.08 -34.84
CA ALA A 108 3.22 34.20 -34.26
C ALA A 108 2.25 33.21 -34.94
N LEU A 109 1.70 32.27 -34.18
CA LEU A 109 0.67 31.35 -34.64
C LEU A 109 -0.74 31.94 -34.52
N THR A 110 -0.93 32.84 -33.56
CA THR A 110 -2.18 33.57 -33.37
C THR A 110 -1.93 35.05 -33.19
N THR A 111 -2.95 35.87 -33.44
CA THR A 111 -2.92 37.31 -33.15
C THR A 111 -2.58 37.56 -31.68
N LEU A 112 -1.61 38.45 -31.43
CA LEU A 112 -1.12 38.78 -30.09
C LEU A 112 -1.84 40.02 -29.54
N ALA A 113 -3.05 39.85 -29.01
CA ALA A 113 -3.83 40.97 -28.46
C ALA A 113 -4.85 40.52 -27.38
N PRO A 114 -4.59 40.70 -26.06
CA PRO A 114 -3.33 41.06 -25.39
C PRO A 114 -2.36 39.87 -25.21
N THR A 115 -2.83 38.65 -25.49
CA THR A 115 -2.07 37.39 -25.39
C THR A 115 -2.28 36.56 -26.65
N GLY A 116 -1.36 35.65 -26.96
CA GLY A 116 -1.51 34.65 -28.02
C GLY A 116 -0.36 33.65 -28.01
N TYR A 117 -0.36 32.74 -28.99
CA TYR A 117 0.64 31.67 -29.12
C TYR A 117 1.70 32.02 -30.17
N VAL A 118 2.93 31.64 -29.85
CA VAL A 118 4.09 31.76 -30.73
C VAL A 118 4.80 30.42 -30.82
N GLU A 119 5.39 30.13 -31.97
CA GLU A 119 6.23 28.96 -32.21
C GLU A 119 7.71 29.36 -32.13
N VAL A 120 8.50 28.64 -31.34
CA VAL A 120 9.95 28.82 -31.19
C VAL A 120 10.63 27.49 -31.48
N ASP A 121 11.54 27.45 -32.45
CA ASP A 121 12.26 26.23 -32.85
C ASP A 121 11.32 25.03 -33.15
N GLY A 122 10.15 25.30 -33.74
CA GLY A 122 9.15 24.28 -34.11
C GLY A 122 8.30 23.75 -32.94
N ARG A 123 8.21 24.50 -31.84
CA ARG A 123 7.43 24.16 -30.64
C ARG A 123 6.61 25.33 -30.11
#